data_AF-A0A534ZTU8-F1
#
_entry.id   AF-A0A534ZTU8-F1
#
_cell.length_a   1.000
_cell.length_b   1.000
_cell.length_c   1.000
_cell.angle_alpha   90.00
_cell.angle_beta   90.00
_cell.angle_gamma   90.00
#
_symmetry.space_group_name_H-M   'P 1'
#
loop_
_entity.id
_entity.type
_entity.pdbx_description
1 polymer ?
#
loop_
_entity_poly.entity_id
_entity_poly.type
_entity_poly.pdbx_seq_one_letter_code
_entity_poly.pdbx_strand_id
1 'polypeptide(L)'
;MARAAARASSCRPREGGRSSTGPTDDLGAGRSLLVRLAAELEAARRPGPGERFVLEPPADGAPPWSSLSFPTAARGPAAGSTPAGDTSVVSYRVDAVAGRPGVGTLVRREALAPVPASEPPAVPMLAGVRALRMRCLDGGGWHSVWQGDELPRAVEIAIGQDDGHGGTEELTTAVALQAASP
;
A
#
# COMPACT_ATOMS: atom_id res chain seq x y z
N MET A 1 -40.90 -1.31 -61.79
CA MET A 1 -41.02 -0.79 -60.41
C MET A 1 -39.94 -1.42 -59.56
N ALA A 2 -38.83 -0.70 -59.35
CA ALA A 2 -37.71 -1.15 -58.54
C ALA A 2 -37.96 -0.81 -57.06
N ARG A 3 -37.93 -1.80 -56.17
CA ARG A 3 -37.92 -1.61 -54.72
C ARG A 3 -36.48 -1.65 -54.23
N ALA A 4 -35.98 -0.50 -53.80
CA ALA A 4 -34.73 -0.36 -53.07
C ALA A 4 -34.92 -0.89 -51.63
N ALA A 5 -34.09 -1.85 -51.21
CA ALA A 5 -33.97 -2.25 -49.81
C ALA A 5 -32.75 -1.54 -49.20
N ALA A 6 -33.00 -0.63 -48.28
CA ALA A 6 -31.96 0.08 -47.54
C ALA A 6 -31.35 -0.80 -46.45
N ARG A 7 -30.04 -0.61 -46.26
CA ARG A 7 -29.12 -1.30 -45.35
C ARG A 7 -29.49 -1.05 -43.88
N ALA A 8 -29.27 -2.07 -43.04
CA ALA A 8 -28.99 -1.90 -41.62
C ALA A 8 -27.74 -2.72 -41.26
N SER A 9 -26.57 -2.08 -41.35
CA SER A 9 -25.35 -2.60 -40.72
C SER A 9 -25.43 -2.26 -39.23
N SER A 10 -25.72 -3.24 -38.39
CA SER A 10 -25.53 -3.09 -36.94
C SER A 10 -24.05 -3.29 -36.63
N CYS A 11 -23.35 -2.18 -36.38
CA CYS A 11 -22.06 -2.22 -35.72
C CYS A 11 -22.31 -2.63 -34.26
N ARG A 12 -22.04 -3.90 -33.93
CA ARG A 12 -21.82 -4.30 -32.54
C ARG A 12 -20.51 -3.66 -32.08
N PRO A 13 -20.45 -2.97 -30.93
CA PRO A 13 -19.18 -2.63 -30.33
C PRO A 13 -18.54 -3.94 -29.83
N ARG A 14 -17.37 -4.27 -30.39
CA ARG A 14 -16.55 -5.37 -29.89
C ARG A 14 -15.86 -4.86 -28.63
N GLU A 15 -16.41 -5.22 -27.47
CA GLU A 15 -15.66 -5.24 -26.22
C GLU A 15 -14.41 -6.10 -26.42
N GLY A 16 -13.26 -5.49 -26.19
CA GLY A 16 -11.97 -6.12 -26.42
C GLY A 16 -10.79 -5.21 -26.11
N GLY A 17 -10.97 -4.25 -25.19
CA GLY A 17 -9.86 -3.50 -24.61
C GLY A 17 -9.19 -4.35 -23.54
N ARG A 18 -8.50 -5.43 -23.94
CA ARG A 18 -7.42 -5.96 -23.10
C ARG A 18 -6.25 -5.02 -23.32
N SER A 19 -6.18 -3.98 -22.50
CA SER A 19 -4.95 -3.21 -22.34
C SER A 19 -3.89 -4.20 -21.87
N SER A 20 -3.00 -4.60 -22.78
CA SER A 20 -1.75 -5.24 -22.42
C SER A 20 -0.87 -4.16 -21.79
N THR A 21 -1.05 -3.95 -20.50
CA THR A 21 -0.13 -3.17 -19.68
C THR A 21 1.21 -3.91 -19.74
N GLY A 22 2.20 -3.32 -20.39
CA GLY A 22 3.51 -3.96 -20.58
C GLY A 22 4.32 -3.99 -19.27
N PRO A 23 5.39 -4.81 -19.20
CA PRO A 23 6.24 -4.93 -17.99
C PRO A 23 6.81 -3.59 -17.48
N THR A 24 7.01 -2.63 -18.38
CA THR A 24 7.49 -1.28 -18.06
C THR A 24 6.49 -0.45 -17.26
N ASP A 25 5.19 -0.66 -17.45
CA ASP A 25 4.13 0.07 -16.73
C ASP A 25 4.01 -0.46 -15.29
N ASP A 26 4.18 -1.77 -15.14
CA ASP A 26 4.20 -2.48 -13.85
C ASP A 26 5.41 -2.07 -12.99
N LEU A 27 6.56 -1.85 -13.60
CA LEU A 27 7.74 -1.29 -12.94
C LEU A 27 7.57 0.18 -12.55
N GLY A 28 6.93 0.97 -13.42
CA GLY A 28 6.55 2.34 -13.14
C GLY A 28 5.64 2.45 -11.93
N ALA A 29 4.68 1.52 -11.81
CA ALA A 29 3.76 1.44 -10.68
C ALA A 29 4.49 1.10 -9.37
N GLY A 30 5.37 0.10 -9.37
CA GLY A 30 6.17 -0.28 -8.19
C GLY A 30 7.07 0.87 -7.69
N ARG A 31 7.77 1.56 -8.59
CA ARG A 31 8.60 2.72 -8.22
C ARG A 31 7.76 3.88 -7.70
N SER A 32 6.65 4.21 -8.38
CA SER A 32 5.75 5.28 -7.96
C SER A 32 5.14 5.01 -6.58
N LEU A 33 4.83 3.75 -6.30
CA LEU A 33 4.39 3.32 -4.97
C LEU A 33 5.46 3.57 -3.91
N LEU A 34 6.72 3.17 -4.14
CA LEU A 34 7.79 3.37 -3.17
C LEU A 34 7.99 4.86 -2.84
N VAL A 35 7.91 5.73 -3.85
CA VAL A 35 7.98 7.19 -3.65
C VAL A 35 6.80 7.68 -2.79
N ARG A 36 5.58 7.22 -3.08
CA ARG A 36 4.40 7.59 -2.29
C ARG A 36 4.49 7.09 -0.85
N LEU A 37 4.88 5.84 -0.65
CA LEU A 37 5.01 5.23 0.67
C LEU A 37 6.13 5.91 1.49
N ALA A 38 7.22 6.31 0.83
CA ALA A 38 8.27 7.13 1.45
C ALA A 38 7.72 8.49 1.92
N ALA A 39 6.96 9.19 1.08
CA ALA A 39 6.37 10.47 1.46
C ALA A 39 5.37 10.34 2.63
N GLU A 40 4.59 9.25 2.68
CA GLU A 40 3.69 8.99 3.82
C GLU A 40 4.46 8.65 5.09
N LEU A 41 5.58 7.93 4.99
CA LEU A 41 6.46 7.64 6.12
C LEU A 41 7.22 8.86 6.63
N GLU A 42 7.69 9.73 5.75
CA GLU A 42 8.29 11.02 6.13
C GLU A 42 7.28 11.91 6.87
N ALA A 43 5.99 11.75 6.58
CA ALA A 43 4.88 12.39 7.29
C ALA A 43 4.40 11.61 8.53
N ALA A 44 5.08 10.54 8.93
CA ALA A 44 4.80 9.85 10.17
C ALA A 44 5.12 10.77 11.35
N ARG A 45 4.25 10.77 12.36
CA ARG A 45 4.46 11.53 13.60
C ARG A 45 4.87 10.61 14.73
N ARG A 46 5.46 11.19 15.77
CA ARG A 46 5.69 10.46 17.02
C ARG A 46 4.35 9.95 17.57
N PRO A 47 4.26 8.67 17.96
CA PRO A 47 3.06 8.15 18.60
C PRO A 47 2.69 8.93 19.87
N GLY A 48 1.43 9.36 19.97
CA GLY A 48 0.86 9.88 21.20
C GLY A 48 0.36 8.78 22.15
N PRO A 49 -0.24 9.15 23.30
CA PRO A 49 -0.82 8.18 24.23
C PRO A 49 -1.84 7.24 23.55
N GLY A 50 -1.58 5.94 23.59
CA GLY A 50 -2.46 4.92 22.98
C GLY A 50 -2.28 4.74 21.47
N GLU A 51 -1.41 5.52 20.82
CA GLU A 51 -1.00 5.35 19.43
C GLU A 51 0.33 4.57 19.38
N ARG A 52 0.63 3.89 18.26
CA ARG A 52 1.90 3.16 18.08
C ARG A 52 2.37 3.19 16.63
N PHE A 53 3.69 3.17 16.45
CA PHE A 53 4.31 2.76 15.20
C PHE A 53 4.55 1.25 15.29
N VAL A 54 3.99 0.47 14.36
CA VAL A 54 3.99 -0.99 14.42
C VAL A 54 4.45 -1.57 13.09
N LEU A 55 5.46 -2.42 13.16
CA LEU A 55 5.88 -3.31 12.07
C LEU A 55 5.68 -4.74 12.56
N GLU A 56 4.81 -5.49 11.90
CA GLU A 56 4.59 -6.91 12.19
C GLU A 56 5.26 -7.76 11.11
N PRO A 57 5.99 -8.83 11.50
CA PRO A 57 6.55 -9.77 10.54
C PRO A 57 5.43 -10.63 9.93
N PRO A 58 5.70 -11.33 8.82
CA PRO A 58 4.80 -12.37 8.34
C PRO A 58 4.52 -13.40 9.43
N ALA A 59 3.29 -13.89 9.50
CA ALA A 59 2.95 -15.02 10.35
C ALA A 59 3.70 -16.30 9.91
N ASP A 60 3.94 -17.22 10.85
CA ASP A 60 4.64 -18.47 10.55
C ASP A 60 3.93 -19.26 9.45
N GLY A 61 4.68 -19.61 8.39
CA GLY A 61 4.16 -20.33 7.23
C GLY A 61 3.31 -19.48 6.25
N ALA A 62 3.13 -18.19 6.51
CA ALA A 62 2.49 -17.27 5.58
C ALA A 62 3.46 -16.81 4.48
N PRO A 63 2.94 -16.28 3.35
CA PRO A 63 3.77 -15.56 2.38
C PRO A 63 4.57 -14.43 3.06
N PRO A 64 5.74 -14.03 2.51
CA PRO A 64 6.66 -13.07 3.13
C PRO A 64 6.12 -11.63 3.04
N TRP A 65 5.00 -11.36 3.69
CA TRP A 65 4.30 -10.08 3.72
C TRP A 65 4.28 -9.53 5.14
N SER A 66 5.15 -8.55 5.40
CA SER A 66 5.10 -7.72 6.60
C SER A 66 3.85 -6.82 6.59
N SER A 67 3.42 -6.37 7.76
CA SER A 67 2.43 -5.30 7.90
C SER A 67 3.07 -4.07 8.55
N LEU A 68 2.59 -2.88 8.20
CA LEU A 68 3.06 -1.64 8.79
C LEU A 68 1.89 -0.75 9.15
N SER A 69 1.88 -0.16 10.34
CA SER A 69 0.92 0.88 10.72
C SER A 69 1.57 1.98 11.53
N PHE A 70 1.20 3.23 11.27
CA PHE A 70 1.77 4.37 11.97
C PHE A 70 0.80 5.57 12.00
N PRO A 71 0.91 6.44 13.02
CA PRO A 71 0.14 7.67 13.09
C PRO A 71 0.73 8.73 12.15
N THR A 72 -0.15 9.52 11.56
CA THR A 72 0.15 10.71 10.75
C THR A 72 -0.85 11.83 11.08
N ALA A 73 -0.60 13.05 10.61
CA ALA A 73 -1.56 14.14 10.75
C ALA A 73 -2.85 13.79 9.99
N ALA A 74 -4.00 14.00 10.62
CA ALA A 74 -5.28 13.83 9.96
C ALA A 74 -5.33 14.78 8.74
N ARG A 75 -5.72 14.24 7.58
CA ARG A 75 -6.14 15.10 6.47
C ARG A 75 -7.44 15.73 6.92
N GLY A 76 -7.43 17.05 7.11
CA GLY A 76 -8.48 17.81 7.80
C GLY A 76 -9.91 17.47 7.34
N PRO A 77 -10.93 17.82 8.14
CA PRO A 77 -12.29 17.39 7.89
C PRO A 77 -12.74 17.79 6.48
N ALA A 78 -13.43 16.89 5.78
CA ALA A 78 -14.27 17.28 4.67
C ALA A 78 -15.19 18.42 5.17
N ALA A 79 -15.29 19.50 4.40
CA ALA A 79 -16.01 20.71 4.78
C ALA A 79 -17.39 20.37 5.39
N GLY A 80 -17.59 20.71 6.67
CA GLY A 80 -18.85 20.48 7.40
C GLY A 80 -18.83 19.38 8.47
N SER A 81 -17.68 18.79 8.80
CA SER A 81 -17.60 17.76 9.85
C SER A 81 -17.15 18.36 11.20
N THR A 82 -17.66 17.82 12.31
CA THR A 82 -17.13 18.03 13.68
C THR A 82 -15.62 17.82 13.72
N PRO A 83 -14.87 18.43 14.67
CA PRO A 83 -13.42 18.25 14.71
C PRO A 83 -13.08 16.76 14.78
N ALA A 84 -12.61 16.24 13.64
CA ALA A 84 -11.96 14.95 13.55
C ALA A 84 -10.71 15.03 14.42
N GLY A 85 -10.39 13.97 15.16
CA GLY A 85 -9.10 13.94 15.88
C GLY A 85 -7.96 14.31 14.91
N ASP A 86 -6.98 15.06 15.39
CA ASP A 86 -5.88 15.57 14.56
C ASP A 86 -4.90 14.47 14.09
N THR A 87 -5.21 13.20 14.38
CA THR A 87 -4.42 12.02 14.01
C THR A 87 -5.22 11.06 13.11
N SER A 88 -4.61 10.68 12.00
CA SER A 88 -4.97 9.47 11.24
C SER A 88 -3.97 8.36 11.54
N VAL A 89 -4.42 7.11 11.54
CA VAL A 89 -3.55 5.92 11.49
C VAL A 89 -3.63 5.34 10.10
N VAL A 90 -2.47 5.26 9.44
CA VAL A 90 -2.32 4.62 8.12
C VAL A 90 -1.78 3.22 8.34
N SER A 91 -2.26 2.25 7.57
CA SER A 91 -1.70 0.90 7.54
C SER A 91 -1.53 0.36 6.12
N TYR A 92 -0.49 -0.44 5.95
CA TYR A 92 -0.14 -1.13 4.72
C TYR A 92 -0.07 -2.63 4.98
N ARG A 93 -0.81 -3.39 4.17
CA ARG A 93 -0.88 -4.86 4.24
C ARG A 93 -1.02 -5.42 2.84
N VAL A 94 -0.71 -6.70 2.67
CA VAL A 94 -0.99 -7.41 1.42
C VAL A 94 -2.24 -8.27 1.62
N ASP A 95 -3.27 -7.99 0.83
CA ASP A 95 -4.47 -8.82 0.79
C ASP A 95 -4.24 -9.94 -0.25
N ALA A 96 -4.42 -11.19 0.16
CA ALA A 96 -4.22 -12.34 -0.72
C ALA A 96 -5.22 -12.35 -1.89
N VAL A 97 -4.76 -12.70 -3.09
CA VAL A 97 -5.63 -12.87 -4.25
C VAL A 97 -6.18 -14.30 -4.26
N ALA A 98 -7.51 -14.43 -4.24
CA ALA A 98 -8.18 -15.72 -4.31
C ALA A 98 -7.74 -16.50 -5.56
N GLY A 99 -7.34 -17.77 -5.37
CA GLY A 99 -6.89 -18.63 -6.45
C GLY A 99 -5.45 -18.39 -6.95
N ARG A 100 -4.69 -17.46 -6.34
CA ARG A 100 -3.27 -17.24 -6.66
C ARG A 100 -2.39 -17.33 -5.40
N PRO A 101 -1.92 -18.54 -5.04
CA PRO A 101 -1.05 -18.72 -3.86
C PRO A 101 0.22 -17.86 -3.94
N GLY A 102 0.56 -17.19 -2.85
CA GLY A 102 1.77 -16.37 -2.76
C GLY A 102 1.73 -15.08 -3.59
N VAL A 103 0.57 -14.70 -4.12
CA VAL A 103 0.38 -13.42 -4.83
C VAL A 103 -0.75 -12.65 -4.15
N GLY A 104 -0.51 -11.36 -3.92
CA GLY A 104 -1.48 -10.47 -3.30
C GLY A 104 -1.49 -9.08 -3.90
N THR A 105 -2.30 -8.22 -3.29
CA THR A 105 -2.39 -6.79 -3.60
C THR A 105 -1.99 -6.01 -2.37
N LEU A 106 -0.97 -5.16 -2.48
CA LEU A 106 -0.70 -4.18 -1.44
C LEU A 106 -1.88 -3.22 -1.36
N VAL A 107 -2.38 -3.02 -0.15
CA VAL A 107 -3.50 -2.15 0.15
C VAL A 107 -3.11 -1.18 1.26
N ARG A 108 -3.65 0.04 1.15
CA ARG A 108 -3.55 1.09 2.16
C ARG A 108 -4.90 1.24 2.85
N ARG A 109 -4.91 1.28 4.18
CA ARG A 109 -6.09 1.61 4.99
C ARG A 109 -5.79 2.82 5.84
N GLU A 110 -6.79 3.65 6.10
CA GLU A 110 -6.68 4.83 6.95
C GLU A 110 -7.90 4.97 7.84
N ALA A 111 -7.68 5.26 9.12
CA ALA A 111 -8.73 5.59 10.08
C ALA A 111 -8.32 6.76 10.95
N LEU A 112 -9.28 7.59 11.34
CA LEU A 112 -9.06 8.60 12.37
C LEU A 112 -8.88 7.94 13.73
N ALA A 113 -7.98 8.48 14.56
CA ALA A 113 -7.82 8.03 15.93
C ALA A 113 -9.00 8.53 16.81
N PRO A 114 -9.49 7.71 17.77
CA PRO A 114 -9.09 6.33 18.04
C PRO A 114 -9.58 5.38 16.93
N VAL A 115 -8.74 4.41 16.55
CA VAL A 115 -9.05 3.46 15.46
C VAL A 115 -10.30 2.66 15.83
N PRO A 116 -11.35 2.64 14.99
CA PRO A 116 -12.57 1.89 15.25
C PRO A 116 -12.31 0.37 15.25
N ALA A 117 -13.17 -0.39 15.94
CA ALA A 117 -13.08 -1.85 15.96
C ALA A 117 -13.34 -2.50 14.58
N SER A 118 -14.12 -1.83 13.72
CA SER A 118 -14.31 -2.25 12.33
C SER A 118 -13.10 -1.88 11.48
N GLU A 119 -12.65 -2.82 10.64
CA GLU A 119 -11.53 -2.57 9.74
C GLU A 119 -11.85 -1.44 8.73
N PRO A 120 -10.95 -0.46 8.52
CA PRO A 120 -11.17 0.62 7.56
C PRO A 120 -11.17 0.10 6.11
N PRO A 121 -11.82 0.81 5.18
CA PRO A 121 -11.85 0.41 3.78
C PRO A 121 -10.45 0.36 3.17
N ALA A 122 -10.19 -0.70 2.40
CA ALA A 122 -8.92 -0.90 1.70
C ALA A 122 -8.87 -0.10 0.40
N VAL A 123 -7.77 0.62 0.18
CA VAL A 123 -7.42 1.25 -1.09
C VAL A 123 -6.33 0.42 -1.77
N PRO A 124 -6.61 -0.27 -2.89
CA PRO A 124 -5.60 -1.01 -3.65
C PRO A 124 -4.49 -0.08 -4.15
N MET A 125 -3.24 -0.49 -3.94
CA MET A 125 -2.05 0.29 -4.25
C MET A 125 -1.21 -0.37 -5.35
N LEU A 126 -1.00 -1.68 -5.25
CA LEU A 126 -0.16 -2.43 -6.18
C LEU A 126 -0.58 -3.90 -6.22
N ALA A 127 -0.91 -4.41 -7.40
CA ALA A 127 -1.23 -5.81 -7.59
C ALA A 127 0.03 -6.64 -7.88
N GLY A 128 -0.08 -7.97 -7.82
CA GLY A 128 1.03 -8.85 -8.20
C GLY A 128 2.17 -8.91 -7.18
N VAL A 129 1.91 -8.52 -5.93
CA VAL A 129 2.91 -8.54 -4.86
C VAL A 129 3.17 -9.97 -4.43
N ARG A 130 4.42 -10.42 -4.56
CA ARG A 130 4.90 -11.73 -4.12
C ARG A 130 5.61 -11.65 -2.78
N ALA A 131 6.31 -10.54 -2.51
CA ALA A 131 6.95 -10.28 -1.24
C ALA A 131 6.79 -8.81 -0.83
N LEU A 132 6.61 -8.58 0.47
CA LEU A 132 6.65 -7.27 1.09
C LEU A 132 7.47 -7.42 2.36
N ARG A 133 8.73 -6.99 2.31
CA ARG A 133 9.65 -7.06 3.43
C ARG A 133 9.92 -5.67 3.93
N MET A 134 9.87 -5.49 5.25
CA MET A 134 10.19 -4.22 5.88
C MET A 134 11.08 -4.43 7.09
N ARG A 135 11.95 -3.46 7.35
CA ARG A 135 12.79 -3.43 8.54
C ARG A 135 12.87 -2.02 9.10
N CYS A 136 12.89 -1.92 10.42
CA CYS A 136 13.06 -0.67 11.15
C CYS A 136 14.49 -0.58 11.69
N LEU A 137 15.13 0.57 11.53
CA LEU A 137 16.47 0.86 12.06
C LEU A 137 16.36 1.59 13.40
N ASP A 138 17.13 1.16 14.39
CA ASP A 138 17.37 1.91 15.62
C ASP A 138 18.87 2.22 15.81
N GLY A 139 19.28 2.52 17.05
CA GLY A 139 20.70 2.72 17.37
C GLY A 139 21.53 1.44 17.43
N GLY A 140 20.89 0.27 17.49
CA GLY A 140 21.51 -1.05 17.64
C GLY A 140 21.48 -1.91 16.37
N GLY A 141 20.62 -1.61 15.40
CA GLY A 141 20.56 -2.32 14.12
C GLY A 141 19.19 -2.33 13.45
N TRP A 142 19.06 -3.23 12.47
CA TRP A 142 17.83 -3.43 11.71
C TRP A 142 16.97 -4.53 12.33
N HIS A 143 15.68 -4.26 12.49
CA HIS A 143 14.70 -5.15 13.10
C HIS A 143 13.52 -5.40 12.17
N SER A 144 13.10 -6.65 12.01
CA SER A 144 11.92 -7.03 11.22
C SER A 144 10.60 -6.92 11.98
N VAL A 145 10.66 -6.49 13.25
CA VAL A 145 9.53 -6.28 14.14
C VAL A 145 9.73 -4.95 14.86
N TRP A 146 8.67 -4.16 15.01
CA TRP A 146 8.70 -2.92 15.78
C TRP A 146 7.39 -2.75 16.55
N GLN A 147 7.49 -2.50 17.84
CA GLN A 147 6.37 -2.25 18.76
C GLN A 147 6.74 -1.13 19.74
N GLY A 148 7.33 -0.07 19.22
CA GLY A 148 7.85 1.04 20.02
C GLY A 148 6.88 2.19 20.15
N ASP A 149 6.97 2.90 21.28
CA ASP A 149 6.32 4.20 21.49
C ASP A 149 7.12 5.35 20.81
N GLU A 150 8.27 5.01 20.20
CA GLU A 150 9.09 5.91 19.40
C GLU A 150 9.11 5.50 17.92
N LEU A 151 9.39 6.48 17.06
CA LEU A 151 9.67 6.21 15.65
C LEU A 151 11.02 5.51 15.49
N PRO A 152 11.14 4.54 14.58
CA PRO A 152 12.45 4.06 14.17
C PRO A 152 13.23 5.19 13.48
N ARG A 153 14.55 5.11 13.46
CA ARG A 153 15.41 6.09 12.77
C ARG A 153 15.24 6.04 11.25
N ALA A 154 15.00 4.85 10.72
CA ALA A 154 14.70 4.64 9.32
C ALA A 154 13.83 3.41 9.13
N VAL A 155 13.16 3.33 7.99
CA VAL A 155 12.40 2.16 7.54
C VAL A 155 12.91 1.77 6.16
N GLU A 156 13.33 0.52 6.01
CA GLU A 156 13.62 -0.08 4.72
C GLU A 156 12.36 -0.82 4.25
N ILE A 157 12.00 -0.64 2.98
CA ILE A 157 10.90 -1.34 2.32
C ILE A 157 11.44 -2.00 1.07
N ALA A 158 11.20 -3.31 0.94
CA ALA A 158 11.46 -4.10 -0.25
C ALA A 158 10.16 -4.74 -0.75
N ILE A 159 9.85 -4.53 -2.02
CA ILE A 159 8.66 -5.09 -2.69
C ILE A 159 9.13 -6.01 -3.80
N GLY A 160 8.78 -7.29 -3.69
CA GLY A 160 8.92 -8.27 -4.76
C GLY A 160 7.62 -8.36 -5.56
N GLN A 161 7.65 -8.05 -6.85
CA GLN A 161 6.50 -8.09 -7.75
C GLN A 161 6.65 -9.19 -8.80
N ASP A 162 5.53 -9.79 -9.19
CA ASP A 162 5.44 -10.70 -10.33
C ASP A 162 5.89 -9.98 -11.61
N ASP A 163 6.90 -10.51 -12.30
CA ASP A 163 7.47 -9.90 -13.52
C ASP A 163 6.73 -10.32 -14.81
N GLY A 164 5.67 -11.14 -14.68
CA GLY A 164 4.90 -11.68 -15.80
C GLY A 164 5.61 -12.80 -16.59
N HIS A 165 6.85 -13.14 -16.23
CA HIS A 165 7.69 -14.16 -16.85
C HIS A 165 7.96 -15.36 -15.93
N GLY A 166 7.28 -15.41 -14.78
CA GLY A 166 7.44 -16.46 -13.77
C GLY A 166 8.56 -16.18 -12.78
N GLY A 167 9.21 -15.01 -12.85
CA GLY A 167 10.19 -14.53 -11.89
C GLY A 167 9.58 -13.53 -10.91
N THR A 168 10.47 -12.84 -10.19
CA THR A 168 10.10 -11.78 -9.24
C THR A 168 11.13 -10.68 -9.36
N GLU A 169 10.67 -9.46 -9.58
CA GLU A 169 11.50 -8.28 -9.57
C GLU A 169 11.39 -7.59 -8.21
N GLU A 170 12.53 -7.21 -7.62
CA GLU A 170 12.58 -6.57 -6.30
C GLU A 170 12.95 -5.08 -6.42
N LEU A 171 12.14 -4.23 -5.81
CA LEU A 171 12.40 -2.81 -5.63
C LEU A 171 12.57 -2.51 -4.15
N THR A 172 13.65 -1.80 -3.80
CA THR A 172 13.98 -1.49 -2.41
C THR A 172 14.27 0.00 -2.22
N THR A 173 13.80 0.56 -1.12
CA THR A 173 14.10 1.92 -0.68
C THR A 173 14.25 1.97 0.84
N ALA A 174 14.99 2.98 1.34
CA ALA A 174 15.10 3.26 2.76
C ALA A 174 14.73 4.72 3.03
N VAL A 175 13.90 4.94 4.05
CA VAL A 175 13.33 6.24 4.40
C VAL A 175 13.83 6.60 5.79
N ALA A 176 14.58 7.70 5.90
CA ALA A 176 14.97 8.23 7.20
C ALA A 176 13.75 8.92 7.82
N LEU A 177 13.39 8.55 9.05
CA LEU A 177 12.34 9.23 9.78
C LEU A 177 13.00 10.32 10.63
N GLN A 178 12.54 11.55 10.47
CA GLN A 178 12.96 12.59 11.41
C GLN A 178 12.36 12.23 12.76
N ALA A 179 13.20 12.07 13.78
CA ALA A 179 12.71 12.15 15.14
C ALA A 179 11.99 13.50 15.22
N ALA A 180 10.66 13.49 15.37
CA ALA A 180 9.91 14.72 15.56
C ALA A 180 10.59 15.45 16.71
N SER A 181 11.28 16.55 16.39
CA SER A 181 11.99 17.35 17.38
C SER A 181 10.98 17.73 18.47
N PRO A 182 11.39 17.66 19.74
CA PRO A 182 10.52 17.95 20.87
C PRO A 182 9.89 19.34 20.78
#